data_AF-A0A9Q3I6D8-F1
#
_entry.id   AF-A0A9Q3I6D8-F1
#
_cell.length_a   1.000
_cell.length_b   1.000
_cell.length_c   1.000
_cell.angle_alpha   90.00
_cell.angle_beta   90.00
_cell.angle_gamma   90.00
#
_symmetry.space_group_name_H-M   'P 1'
#
loop_
_entity.id
_entity.type
_entity.pdbx_description
1 polymer ?
#
loop_
_entity_poly.entity_id
_entity_poly.type
_entity_poly.pdbx_seq_one_letter_code
_entity_poly.pdbx_strand_id
1 'polypeptide(L)'
;MYGIYLHNNKDRYFTIGENKHQKYSFLPLERKVAMSKIVPVNLDLERFKKAFASDKEPLGSIIVHEVEIIHIIERPYPPLLRIPAYPSNPKSREALEIYIKELLNLGVIRRFGHNEEVEIITPVIVAWHNGKSRMVGDFRALKTYTVPDRYPIPKIQIALTQISQAV
;
A
#
# COMPACT_ATOMS: atom_id res chain seq x y z
N MET A 1 -1.10 -37.48 -0.46
CA MET A 1 -0.93 -36.01 -0.40
C MET A 1 -0.74 -35.64 1.07
N TYR A 2 0.49 -35.48 1.54
CA TYR A 2 0.77 -35.20 2.96
C TYR A 2 0.90 -33.69 3.15
N GLY A 3 -0.13 -33.06 3.71
CA GLY A 3 -0.11 -31.65 4.05
C GLY A 3 0.62 -31.40 5.37
N ILE A 4 1.45 -30.35 5.41
CA ILE A 4 2.05 -29.86 6.66
C ILE A 4 1.02 -28.92 7.31
N TYR A 5 0.42 -29.35 8.41
CA TYR A 5 -0.49 -28.51 9.19
C TYR A 5 0.31 -27.71 10.22
N LEU A 6 0.54 -26.43 9.93
CA LEU A 6 1.18 -25.50 10.87
C LEU A 6 0.13 -24.91 11.81
N HIS A 7 0.03 -25.45 13.02
CA HIS A 7 -0.74 -24.82 14.10
C HIS A 7 0.21 -23.94 14.92
N ASN A 8 -0.03 -22.62 14.94
CA ASN A 8 0.79 -21.67 15.69
C ASN A 8 0.50 -21.83 17.20
N ASN A 9 1.24 -22.71 17.86
CA ASN A 9 1.21 -22.86 19.31
C ASN A 9 2.38 -22.08 19.93
N LYS A 10 2.15 -21.48 21.11
CA LYS A 10 3.10 -20.59 21.82
C LYS A 10 4.47 -21.23 22.06
N ASP A 11 4.57 -22.55 21.99
CA ASP A 11 5.76 -23.35 22.29
C ASP A 11 6.55 -23.85 21.06
N ARG A 12 6.33 -23.30 19.85
CA ARG A 12 7.15 -23.52 18.63
C ARG A 12 7.41 -24.99 18.23
N TYR A 13 6.42 -25.87 18.35
CA TYR A 13 6.48 -27.24 17.80
C TYR A 13 5.45 -27.45 16.68
N PHE A 14 5.72 -28.40 15.79
CA PHE A 14 4.81 -28.83 14.73
C PHE A 14 4.65 -30.36 14.72
N THR A 15 3.56 -30.84 14.14
CA THR A 15 3.25 -32.27 13.99
C THR A 15 3.15 -32.60 12.51
N ILE A 16 3.61 -33.78 12.09
CA ILE A 16 3.55 -34.22 10.69
C ILE A 16 2.47 -35.31 10.58
N GLY A 17 1.47 -35.09 9.71
CA GLY A 17 0.33 -36.01 9.54
C GLY A 17 -0.71 -35.91 10.67
N GLU A 18 -1.52 -36.95 10.83
CA GLU A 18 -2.63 -36.99 11.81
C GLU A 18 -2.19 -37.33 13.24
N ASN A 19 -0.92 -37.69 13.45
CA ASN A 19 -0.43 -38.12 14.76
C ASN A 19 -0.07 -36.93 15.66
N LYS A 20 -1.02 -36.53 16.50
CA LYS A 20 -0.89 -35.38 17.43
C LYS A 20 0.08 -35.59 18.60
N HIS A 21 0.54 -36.83 18.84
CA HIS A 21 1.46 -37.14 19.93
C HIS A 21 2.93 -36.96 19.56
N GLN A 22 3.27 -36.97 18.27
CA GLN A 22 4.65 -36.87 17.82
C GLN A 22 4.98 -35.45 17.41
N LYS A 23 5.62 -34.72 18.35
CA LYS A 23 5.97 -33.31 18.21
C LYS A 23 7.41 -33.17 17.69
N TYR A 24 7.58 -32.35 16.67
CA TYR A 24 8.86 -31.97 16.09
C TYR A 24 9.11 -30.49 16.40
N SER A 25 10.33 -30.16 16.80
CA SER A 25 10.78 -28.77 16.91
C SER A 25 11.86 -28.53 15.86
N PHE A 26 11.95 -27.29 15.40
CA PHE A 26 13.14 -26.89 14.65
C PHE A 26 14.31 -26.90 15.63
N LEU A 27 15.30 -27.76 15.38
CA LEU A 27 16.57 -27.66 16.08
C LEU A 27 17.10 -26.24 15.87
N PRO A 28 17.59 -25.55 16.92
CA PRO A 28 18.26 -24.28 16.72
C PRO A 28 19.42 -24.57 15.78
N LEU A 29 19.35 -23.97 14.59
CA LEU A 29 20.43 -24.06 13.63
C LEU A 29 21.57 -23.24 14.24
N GLU A 30 22.46 -23.88 15.00
CA GLU A 30 23.76 -23.31 15.35
C GLU A 30 24.61 -23.23 14.08
N ARG A 31 24.16 -22.44 13.11
CA ARG A 31 25.07 -21.88 12.11
C ARG A 31 25.95 -20.93 12.90
N LYS A 32 27.20 -21.35 13.12
CA LYS A 32 28.33 -20.41 13.21
C LYS A 32 28.35 -19.61 11.91
N VAL A 33 27.52 -18.57 11.84
CA VAL A 33 27.70 -17.51 10.87
C VAL A 33 29.05 -16.91 11.20
N ALA A 34 30.00 -17.01 10.27
CA ALA A 34 31.25 -16.29 10.39
C ALA A 34 30.93 -14.82 10.69
N MET A 35 31.35 -14.35 11.86
CA MET A 35 31.08 -12.99 12.35
C MET A 35 31.60 -11.87 11.43
N SER A 36 32.30 -12.20 10.35
CA SER A 36 32.78 -11.25 9.34
C SER A 36 31.70 -10.76 8.36
N LYS A 37 30.46 -11.28 8.42
CA LYS A 37 29.35 -10.82 7.56
C LYS A 37 28.10 -10.36 8.31
N ILE A 38 28.21 -10.08 9.61
CA ILE A 38 27.19 -9.29 10.30
C ILE A 38 27.61 -7.83 10.09
N VAL A 39 27.31 -7.28 8.91
CA VAL A 39 27.25 -5.82 8.79
C VAL A 39 26.11 -5.43 9.72
N PRO A 40 26.34 -4.60 10.75
CA PRO A 40 25.27 -4.21 11.64
C PRO A 40 24.21 -3.51 10.79
N VAL A 41 22.97 -4.00 10.83
CA VAL A 41 21.81 -3.41 10.10
C VAL A 41 21.72 -1.89 10.33
N ASN A 42 22.24 -1.40 11.47
CA ASN A 42 22.37 0.02 11.79
C ASN A 42 23.29 0.82 10.83
N LEU A 43 24.31 0.21 10.22
CA LEU A 43 25.23 0.90 9.29
C LEU A 43 24.55 1.20 7.96
N ASP A 44 23.69 0.30 7.47
CA ASP A 44 22.98 0.45 6.21
C ASP A 44 21.77 1.39 6.33
N LEU A 45 21.11 1.44 7.50
CA LEU A 45 20.02 2.38 7.77
C LEU A 45 20.50 3.84 7.79
N GLU A 46 21.65 4.13 8.40
CA GLU A 46 22.23 5.47 8.34
C GLU A 46 22.71 5.81 6.93
N ARG A 47 23.39 4.87 6.27
CA ARG A 47 23.91 5.05 4.92
C ARG A 47 22.82 5.31 3.87
N PHE A 48 21.70 4.60 3.96
CA PHE A 48 20.57 4.70 3.03
C PHE A 48 19.32 5.29 3.68
N LYS A 49 19.49 6.16 4.68
CA LYS A 49 18.38 6.74 5.45
C LYS A 49 17.26 7.29 4.57
N LYS A 50 17.62 8.00 3.50
CA LYS A 50 16.67 8.59 2.53
C LYS A 50 15.89 7.57 1.69
N ALA A 51 16.31 6.31 1.65
CA ALA A 51 15.63 5.25 0.92
C ALA A 51 14.52 4.59 1.75
N PHE A 52 14.49 4.81 3.07
CA PHE A 52 13.51 4.22 3.97
C PHE A 52 12.48 5.24 4.40
N ALA A 53 11.20 4.91 4.28
CA ALA A 53 10.13 5.75 4.80
C ALA A 53 10.13 5.71 6.33
N SER A 54 10.04 6.89 6.96
CA SER A 54 9.80 7.03 8.39
C SER A 54 8.53 7.86 8.63
N ASP A 55 8.05 7.86 9.87
CA ASP A 55 6.91 8.66 10.32
C ASP A 55 7.22 10.17 10.41
N LYS A 56 8.50 10.55 10.34
CA LYS A 56 8.97 11.92 10.56
C LYS A 56 9.41 12.65 9.29
N GLU A 57 9.69 11.90 8.23
CA GLU A 57 10.21 12.45 6.97
C GLU A 57 9.07 12.63 5.96
N PRO A 58 9.15 13.66 5.09
CA PRO A 58 8.15 13.89 4.05
C PRO A 58 8.09 12.70 3.09
N LEU A 59 6.93 12.53 2.44
CA LEU A 59 6.79 11.52 1.39
C LEU A 59 7.80 11.77 0.28
N GLY A 60 8.39 10.68 -0.24
CA GLY A 60 9.27 10.75 -1.39
C GLY A 60 8.52 11.26 -2.62
N SER A 61 9.16 12.15 -3.37
CA SER A 61 8.65 12.65 -4.66
C SER A 61 9.65 12.36 -5.77
N ILE A 62 9.15 12.05 -6.96
CA ILE A 62 9.95 11.90 -8.17
C ILE A 62 9.77 13.17 -8.99
N ILE A 63 10.87 13.90 -9.23
CA ILE A 63 10.83 15.21 -9.90
C ILE A 63 10.60 15.07 -11.42
N VAL A 64 10.97 13.93 -12.01
CA VAL A 64 11.16 13.80 -13.46
C VAL A 64 9.95 13.21 -14.19
N HIS A 65 9.03 12.58 -13.49
CA HIS A 65 7.93 11.84 -14.12
C HIS A 65 6.59 12.32 -13.59
N GLU A 66 5.88 13.10 -14.40
CA GLU A 66 4.47 13.39 -14.22
C GLU A 66 3.63 12.29 -14.86
N VAL A 67 2.52 11.94 -14.22
CA VAL A 67 1.57 10.95 -14.76
C VAL A 67 0.43 11.71 -15.42
N GLU A 68 0.38 11.67 -16.74
CA GLU A 68 -0.75 12.20 -17.50
C GLU A 68 -1.93 11.24 -17.44
N ILE A 69 -3.09 11.75 -17.02
CA ILE A 69 -4.34 10.99 -17.04
C ILE A 69 -5.07 11.32 -18.34
N ILE A 70 -5.11 10.36 -19.26
CA ILE A 70 -5.74 10.52 -20.56
C ILE A 70 -7.22 10.12 -20.47
N HIS A 71 -8.11 11.03 -20.89
CA HIS A 71 -9.55 10.79 -20.97
C HIS A 71 -9.97 10.31 -22.36
N ILE A 72 -10.99 9.44 -22.42
CA ILE A 72 -11.60 8.97 -23.70
C ILE A 72 -12.71 9.90 -24.20
N ILE A 73 -13.03 10.94 -23.44
CA ILE A 73 -14.05 11.93 -23.75
C ILE A 73 -13.46 13.33 -23.67
N GLU A 74 -14.04 14.25 -24.43
CA GLU A 74 -13.71 15.67 -24.39
C GLU A 74 -14.70 16.46 -23.54
N ARG A 75 -14.36 17.73 -23.28
CA ARG A 75 -15.26 18.66 -22.59
C ARG A 75 -16.48 18.98 -23.47
N PRO A 76 -17.67 19.21 -22.88
CA PRO A 76 -17.96 19.21 -21.44
C PRO A 76 -18.09 17.78 -20.87
N TYR A 77 -17.55 17.58 -19.67
CA TYR A 77 -17.62 16.28 -18.99
C TYR A 77 -19.05 15.93 -18.54
N PRO A 78 -19.43 14.64 -18.54
CA PRO A 78 -20.75 14.20 -18.13
C PRO A 78 -21.02 14.49 -16.65
N PRO A 79 -22.30 14.66 -16.25
CA PRO A 79 -22.67 14.89 -14.84
C PRO A 79 -22.16 13.82 -13.87
N LEU A 80 -21.95 12.60 -14.36
CA LEU A 80 -21.33 11.49 -13.60
C LEU A 80 -19.91 11.77 -13.12
N LEU A 81 -19.21 12.75 -13.70
CA LEU A 81 -17.90 13.21 -13.23
C LEU A 81 -17.99 14.40 -12.26
N ARG A 82 -19.20 14.90 -11.94
CA ARG A 82 -19.45 16.01 -11.02
C ARG A 82 -20.30 15.56 -9.83
N ILE A 83 -19.88 14.47 -9.19
CA ILE A 83 -20.65 13.86 -8.11
C ILE A 83 -20.39 14.64 -6.80
N PRO A 84 -21.42 15.12 -6.09
CA PRO A 84 -21.24 15.82 -4.83
C PRO A 84 -20.74 14.90 -3.73
N ALA A 85 -20.18 15.48 -2.67
CA ALA A 85 -19.78 14.74 -1.48
C ALA A 85 -20.97 13.97 -0.88
N TYR A 86 -20.74 12.73 -0.48
CA TYR A 86 -21.76 11.94 0.18
C TYR A 86 -22.05 12.47 1.59
N PRO A 87 -23.31 12.38 2.07
CA PRO A 87 -23.62 12.66 3.47
C PRO A 87 -22.76 11.79 4.38
N SER A 88 -22.17 12.40 5.40
CA SER A 88 -21.23 11.74 6.32
C SER A 88 -21.68 11.94 7.75
N ASN A 89 -21.57 10.89 8.56
CA ASN A 89 -21.85 10.96 10.00
C ASN A 89 -20.73 11.73 10.73
N PRO A 90 -20.97 12.25 11.95
CA PRO A 90 -19.99 13.06 12.69
C PRO A 90 -18.63 12.38 12.83
N LYS A 91 -18.62 11.10 13.23
CA LYS A 91 -17.40 10.30 13.38
C LYS A 91 -16.56 10.21 12.10
N SER A 92 -17.23 10.04 10.96
CA SER A 92 -16.57 9.95 9.66
C SER A 92 -16.09 11.32 9.19
N ARG A 93 -16.80 12.39 9.51
CA ARG A 93 -16.37 13.76 9.25
C ARG A 93 -15.11 14.12 10.04
N GLU A 94 -15.05 13.81 11.33
CA GLU A 94 -13.86 14.02 12.16
C GLU A 94 -12.65 13.26 11.58
N ALA A 95 -12.84 12.01 11.19
CA ALA A 95 -11.78 11.23 10.55
C ALA A 95 -11.32 11.85 9.22
N LEU A 96 -12.24 12.33 8.38
CA LEU A 96 -11.90 13.02 7.12
C LEU A 96 -11.10 14.28 7.36
N GLU A 97 -11.47 15.09 8.36
CA GLU A 97 -10.76 16.32 8.69
C GLU A 97 -9.31 16.06 9.11
N ILE A 98 -9.07 14.98 9.87
CA ILE A 98 -7.72 14.51 10.22
C ILE A 98 -6.93 14.16 8.95
N TYR A 99 -7.48 13.31 8.08
CA TYR A 99 -6.79 12.89 6.86
C TYR A 99 -6.51 14.05 5.90
N ILE A 100 -7.47 14.95 5.71
CA ILE A 100 -7.29 16.12 4.85
C ILE A 100 -6.16 17.00 5.39
N LYS A 101 -6.10 17.22 6.72
CA LYS A 101 -5.04 18.00 7.34
C LYS A 101 -3.67 17.34 7.17
N GLU A 102 -3.58 16.04 7.37
CA GLU A 102 -2.33 15.28 7.16
C GLU A 102 -1.86 15.37 5.71
N LEU A 103 -2.75 15.14 4.74
CA LEU A 103 -2.40 15.20 3.32
C LEU A 103 -2.03 16.60 2.84
N LEU A 104 -2.65 17.64 3.40
CA LEU A 104 -2.25 19.03 3.17
C LEU A 104 -0.84 19.30 3.73
N ASN A 105 -0.55 18.84 4.96
CA ASN A 105 0.76 19.00 5.58
C ASN A 105 1.87 18.25 4.83
N LEU A 106 1.56 17.08 4.27
CA LEU A 106 2.47 16.29 3.47
C LEU A 106 2.62 16.82 2.03
N GLY A 107 1.84 17.83 1.62
CA GLY A 107 1.87 18.38 0.27
C GLY A 107 1.31 17.44 -0.81
N VAL A 108 0.54 16.41 -0.42
CA VAL A 108 -0.07 15.44 -1.34
C VAL A 108 -1.31 16.02 -2.03
N ILE A 109 -2.05 16.87 -1.33
CA ILE A 109 -3.22 17.58 -1.86
C ILE A 109 -3.08 19.08 -1.64
N ARG A 110 -3.84 19.87 -2.40
CA ARG A 110 -3.92 21.32 -2.25
C ARG A 110 -5.36 21.81 -2.19
N ARG A 111 -5.55 23.02 -1.69
CA ARG A 111 -6.82 23.74 -1.82
C ARG A 111 -6.92 24.35 -3.22
N PHE A 112 -8.14 24.41 -3.75
CA PHE A 112 -8.43 25.13 -5.00
C PHE A 112 -8.50 26.63 -4.74
N GLY A 113 -8.11 27.43 -5.74
CA GLY A 113 -8.28 28.89 -5.71
C GLY A 113 -9.74 29.31 -5.87
N HIS A 114 -10.11 30.51 -5.42
CA HIS A 114 -11.49 31.01 -5.51
C HIS A 114 -12.04 31.06 -6.94
N ASN A 115 -11.17 31.30 -7.93
CA ASN A 115 -11.53 31.42 -9.34
C ASN A 115 -11.15 30.17 -10.16
N GLU A 116 -10.75 29.08 -9.51
CA GLU A 116 -10.33 27.88 -10.20
C GLU A 116 -11.55 27.01 -10.55
N GLU A 117 -11.77 26.77 -11.84
CA GLU A 117 -12.87 25.93 -12.28
C GLU A 117 -12.57 24.45 -12.03
N VAL A 118 -13.47 23.78 -11.32
CA VAL A 118 -13.39 22.33 -11.06
C VAL A 118 -14.46 21.63 -11.89
N GLU A 119 -14.02 20.94 -12.93
CA GLU A 119 -14.90 20.22 -13.85
C GLU A 119 -15.13 18.76 -13.45
N ILE A 120 -14.20 18.18 -12.68
CA ILE A 120 -14.27 16.79 -12.20
C ILE A 120 -14.26 16.79 -10.66
N ILE A 121 -15.28 16.19 -10.07
CA ILE A 121 -15.47 16.06 -8.63
C ILE A 121 -15.74 14.59 -8.32
N THR A 122 -14.83 13.99 -7.55
CA THR A 122 -14.94 12.62 -7.06
C THR A 122 -15.18 12.66 -5.55
N PRO A 123 -16.26 12.04 -5.03
CA PRO A 123 -16.51 12.02 -3.61
C PRO A 123 -15.54 11.08 -2.89
N VAL A 124 -15.46 11.28 -1.58
CA VAL A 124 -14.58 10.51 -0.69
C VAL A 124 -15.43 9.91 0.42
N ILE A 125 -15.09 8.69 0.82
CA ILE A 125 -15.73 7.96 1.92
C ILE A 125 -14.70 7.54 2.96
N VAL A 126 -15.18 7.24 4.17
CA VAL A 126 -14.35 6.62 5.22
C VAL A 126 -14.71 5.15 5.36
N ALA A 127 -13.73 4.28 5.14
CA ALA A 127 -13.86 2.85 5.38
C ALA A 127 -13.26 2.49 6.75
N TRP A 128 -14.01 1.73 7.55
CA TRP A 128 -13.59 1.29 8.88
C TRP A 128 -13.26 -0.19 8.87
N HIS A 129 -12.13 -0.56 9.48
CA HIS A 129 -11.74 -1.96 9.68
C HIS A 129 -10.90 -2.11 10.94
N ASN A 130 -11.28 -3.03 11.83
CA ASN A 130 -10.62 -3.28 13.12
C ASN A 130 -10.35 -2.00 13.93
N GLY A 131 -11.35 -1.12 14.01
CA GLY A 131 -11.26 0.16 14.73
C GLY A 131 -10.44 1.25 14.04
N LYS A 132 -9.78 0.95 12.91
CA LYS A 132 -9.01 1.92 12.12
C LYS A 132 -9.81 2.42 10.93
N SER A 133 -9.80 3.73 10.70
CA SER A 133 -10.38 4.37 9.53
C SER A 133 -9.37 4.45 8.37
N ARG A 134 -9.87 4.66 7.15
CA ARG A 134 -9.12 5.06 5.95
C ARG A 134 -9.98 5.97 5.09
N MET A 135 -9.39 7.04 4.57
CA MET A 135 -10.00 7.87 3.53
C MET A 135 -9.89 7.16 2.17
N VAL A 136 -11.00 7.05 1.43
CA VAL A 136 -11.05 6.35 0.13
C VAL A 136 -11.79 7.21 -0.89
N GLY A 137 -11.13 7.55 -2.00
CA GLY A 137 -11.76 8.24 -3.12
C GLY A 137 -12.56 7.30 -4.01
N ASP A 138 -13.76 7.72 -4.42
CA ASP A 138 -14.63 6.93 -5.28
C ASP A 138 -14.41 7.21 -6.77
N PHE A 139 -13.32 6.69 -7.32
CA PHE A 139 -12.94 6.91 -8.72
C PHE A 139 -13.68 6.03 -9.73
N ARG A 140 -14.81 5.39 -9.35
CA ARG A 140 -15.51 4.45 -10.25
C ARG A 140 -16.02 5.14 -11.52
N ALA A 141 -16.62 6.31 -11.38
CA ALA A 141 -17.07 7.10 -12.53
C ALA A 141 -15.87 7.54 -13.38
N LEU A 142 -14.85 8.15 -12.74
CA LEU A 142 -13.63 8.60 -13.42
C LEU A 142 -12.96 7.48 -14.23
N LYS A 143 -12.81 6.30 -13.64
CA LYS A 143 -12.17 5.13 -14.26
C LYS A 143 -12.84 4.70 -15.57
N THR A 144 -14.15 4.88 -15.69
CA THR A 144 -14.90 4.56 -16.92
C THR A 144 -14.50 5.46 -18.09
N TYR A 145 -13.99 6.66 -17.80
CA TYR A 145 -13.63 7.68 -18.78
C TYR A 145 -12.12 7.89 -18.93
N THR A 146 -11.29 7.02 -18.35
CA THR A 146 -9.83 7.08 -18.46
C THR A 146 -9.28 5.94 -19.31
N VAL A 147 -8.28 6.21 -20.14
CA VAL A 147 -7.53 5.18 -20.86
C VAL A 147 -6.73 4.36 -19.83
N PRO A 148 -6.84 3.01 -19.83
CA PRO A 148 -6.06 2.19 -18.91
C PRO A 148 -4.58 2.17 -19.31
N ASP A 149 -3.71 2.58 -18.39
CA ASP A 149 -2.27 2.33 -18.52
C ASP A 149 -1.99 0.83 -18.34
N ARG A 150 -1.43 0.20 -19.38
CA ARG A 150 -1.16 -1.24 -19.46
C ARG A 150 0.33 -1.54 -19.32
N TYR A 151 1.03 -0.85 -18.41
CA TYR A 151 2.41 -1.20 -18.08
C TYR A 151 2.54 -2.71 -17.73
N PRO A 152 3.45 -3.45 -18.38
CA PRO A 152 3.51 -4.90 -18.27
C PRO A 152 4.11 -5.34 -16.93
N ILE A 153 3.27 -5.47 -15.91
CA ILE A 153 3.69 -6.01 -14.61
C ILE A 153 3.81 -7.55 -14.72
N PRO A 154 5.01 -8.12 -14.49
CA PRO A 154 5.20 -9.57 -14.59
C PRO A 154 4.39 -10.31 -13.52
N LYS A 155 3.93 -11.52 -13.85
CA LYS A 155 3.33 -12.42 -12.86
C LYS A 155 4.38 -12.82 -11.83
N ILE A 156 3.97 -12.96 -10.57
CA ILE A 156 4.83 -13.36 -9.44
C ILE A 156 5.64 -14.62 -9.77
N GLN A 157 5.01 -15.62 -10.41
CA GLN A 157 5.69 -16.86 -10.80
C GLN A 157 6.88 -16.63 -11.72
N ILE A 158 6.75 -15.74 -12.71
CA ILE A 158 7.82 -15.43 -13.67
C ILE A 158 8.98 -14.77 -12.94
N ALA A 159 8.69 -13.81 -12.06
CA ALA A 159 9.70 -13.14 -11.25
C ALA A 159 10.46 -14.12 -10.34
N LEU A 160 9.76 -15.07 -9.72
CA LEU A 160 10.38 -16.09 -8.87
C LEU A 160 11.27 -17.07 -9.64
N THR A 161 10.86 -17.49 -10.84
CA THR A 161 11.67 -18.35 -11.70
C THR A 161 12.99 -17.66 -12.08
N GLN A 162 12.95 -16.37 -12.43
CA GLN A 162 14.16 -15.61 -12.76
C GLN A 162 15.14 -15.54 -11.60
N ILE A 163 14.64 -15.37 -10.36
CA ILE A 163 15.49 -15.38 -9.16
C ILE A 163 16.13 -16.76 -8.95
N SER A 164 15.37 -17.84 -9.12
CA SER A 164 15.89 -19.21 -8.95
C SER A 164 16.98 -19.59 -9.96
N GLN A 165 17.03 -18.93 -11.12
CA GLN A 165 18.04 -19.12 -12.15
C GLN A 165 19.27 -18.23 -11.97
N ALA A 166 19.17 -17.19 -11.14
CA ALA A 166 20.23 -16.22 -10.90
C ALA A 166 21.12 -16.58 -9.68
N VAL A 167 20.78 -17.64 -8.95
CA VAL A 167 21.52 -18.18 -7.79
C VAL A 167 22.22 -19.47 -8.21
#